data_AF-A0AAX3VZU3-F1
#
_entry.id   AF-A0AAX3VZU3-F1
#
_cell.length_a   1.000
_cell.length_b   1.000
_cell.length_c   1.000
_cell.angle_alpha   90.00
_cell.angle_beta   90.00
_cell.angle_gamma   90.00
#
_symmetry.space_group_name_H-M   'P 1'
#
loop_
_entity.id
_entity.type
_entity.pdbx_description
1 polymer ?
#
loop_
_entity_poly.entity_id
_entity_poly.type
_entity_poly.pdbx_seq_one_letter_code
_entity_poly.pdbx_strand_id
1 'polypeptide(L)'
;MRNKKLKVLTGIVLSVITLLFLGLYIIDFLNDSENPTPDILIWVVVILTFFYSATWGDDSKAEEDEMGQQIKNISGKISYYILIAFLFVLWFVYSQINESDLGSIFLLSAFCIGVIIFPIVQFMVARRFMKD
;
A
#
# COMPACT_ATOMS: atom_id res chain seq x y z
N MET A 1 -13.73 -15.33 -22.42
CA MET A 1 -13.96 -13.91 -22.78
C MET A 1 -14.56 -13.05 -21.64
N ARG A 2 -15.49 -13.57 -20.83
CA ARG A 2 -16.13 -12.83 -19.71
C ARG A 2 -15.13 -12.27 -18.66
N ASN A 3 -14.12 -13.05 -18.27
CA ASN A 3 -13.13 -12.63 -17.27
C ASN A 3 -12.16 -11.53 -17.75
N LYS A 4 -11.87 -11.42 -19.06
CA LYS A 4 -11.03 -10.33 -19.59
C LYS A 4 -11.77 -8.99 -19.55
N LYS A 5 -13.06 -8.97 -19.91
CA LYS A 5 -13.88 -7.75 -19.84
C LYS A 5 -14.09 -7.30 -18.40
N LEU A 6 -14.25 -8.24 -17.47
CA LEU A 6 -14.37 -7.95 -16.04
C LEU A 6 -13.08 -7.35 -15.46
N LYS A 7 -11.91 -7.93 -15.74
CA LYS A 7 -10.60 -7.37 -15.33
C LYS A 7 -10.36 -5.94 -15.85
N VAL A 8 -10.75 -5.67 -17.11
CA VAL A 8 -10.67 -4.32 -17.69
C VAL A 8 -11.64 -3.36 -17.00
N LEU A 9 -12.87 -3.80 -16.72
CA LEU A 9 -13.86 -2.99 -16.00
C LEU A 9 -13.40 -2.64 -14.59
N THR A 10 -12.88 -3.60 -13.83
CA THR A 10 -12.35 -3.38 -12.47
C THR A 10 -11.18 -2.42 -12.48
N GLY A 11 -10.27 -2.54 -13.45
CA GLY A 11 -9.15 -1.60 -13.61
C GLY A 11 -9.60 -0.16 -13.95
N ILE A 12 -10.61 -0.01 -14.81
CA ILE A 12 -11.18 1.31 -15.13
C ILE A 12 -11.85 1.92 -13.91
N VAL A 13 -12.66 1.15 -13.18
CA VAL A 13 -13.33 1.62 -11.95
C VAL A 13 -12.31 2.05 -10.91
N LEU A 14 -11.27 1.24 -10.67
CA LEU A 14 -10.20 1.57 -9.75
C LEU A 14 -9.46 2.85 -10.17
N SER A 15 -9.18 3.01 -11.47
CA SER A 15 -8.54 4.20 -12.02
C SER A 15 -9.39 5.47 -11.88
N VAL A 16 -10.71 5.37 -12.05
CA VAL A 16 -11.62 6.50 -11.85
C VAL A 16 -11.66 6.90 -10.37
N ILE A 17 -11.74 5.91 -9.48
CA ILE A 17 -11.72 6.13 -8.03
C ILE A 17 -10.42 6.81 -7.60
N THR A 18 -9.27 6.36 -8.09
CA THR A 18 -7.98 7.00 -7.77
C THR A 18 -7.92 8.45 -8.24
N LEU A 19 -8.53 8.76 -9.38
CA LEU A 19 -8.51 10.10 -9.97
C LEU A 19 -9.44 11.06 -9.22
N LEU A 20 -10.58 10.56 -8.72
CA LEU A 20 -11.48 11.32 -7.84
C LEU A 20 -10.81 11.67 -6.51
N PHE A 21 -10.17 10.71 -5.84
CA PHE A 21 -9.45 10.97 -4.59
C PHE A 21 -8.27 11.93 -4.78
N LEU A 22 -7.58 11.86 -5.92
CA LEU A 22 -6.55 12.85 -6.26
C LEU A 22 -7.12 14.25 -6.45
N GLY A 23 -8.30 14.38 -7.06
CA GLY A 23 -9.01 15.65 -7.17
C GLY A 23 -9.39 16.24 -5.81
N LEU A 24 -9.93 15.41 -4.91
CA LEU A 24 -10.27 15.83 -3.55
C LEU A 24 -9.04 16.28 -2.76
N TYR A 25 -7.95 15.51 -2.83
CA TYR A 25 -6.68 15.88 -2.21
C TYR A 25 -6.14 17.23 -2.68
N ILE A 26 -6.23 17.54 -3.98
CA ILE A 26 -5.80 18.83 -4.52
C ILE A 26 -6.68 19.97 -3.99
N ILE A 27 -7.98 19.75 -3.85
CA ILE A 27 -8.91 20.74 -3.30
C ILE A 27 -8.60 21.00 -1.82
N ASP A 28 -8.38 19.96 -1.02
CA ASP A 28 -8.07 20.08 0.40
C ASP A 28 -6.69 20.71 0.62
N PHE A 29 -5.72 20.44 -0.26
CA PHE A 29 -4.42 21.12 -0.28
C PHE A 29 -4.54 22.62 -0.61
N LEU A 30 -5.40 22.99 -1.56
CA LEU A 30 -5.63 24.40 -1.92
C LEU A 30 -6.39 25.17 -0.85
N ASN A 31 -7.25 24.49 -0.09
CA ASN A 31 -8.03 25.08 1.00
C ASN A 31 -7.26 25.16 2.33
N ASP A 32 -5.97 24.77 2.34
CA ASP A 32 -5.10 24.73 3.52
C ASP A 32 -5.77 24.03 4.70
N SER A 33 -6.30 22.82 4.45
CA SER A 33 -7.04 22.07 5.47
C SER A 33 -6.16 21.83 6.71
N GLU A 34 -6.71 22.12 7.89
CA GLU A 34 -5.98 22.07 9.16
C GLU A 34 -5.53 20.64 9.56
N ASN A 35 -6.06 19.59 8.92
CA ASN A 35 -5.72 18.21 9.27
C ASN A 35 -5.57 17.28 8.04
N PRO A 36 -4.33 16.98 7.60
CA PRO A 36 -4.06 16.13 6.45
C PRO A 36 -4.22 14.62 6.73
N THR A 37 -4.50 14.22 7.98
CA THR A 37 -4.56 12.80 8.38
C THR A 37 -5.56 11.95 7.58
N PRO A 38 -6.82 12.39 7.35
CA PRO A 38 -7.80 11.60 6.60
C PRO A 38 -7.35 11.34 5.16
N ASP A 39 -6.75 12.33 4.51
CA ASP A 39 -6.27 12.22 3.13
C ASP A 39 -5.16 11.18 3.01
N ILE A 40 -4.21 11.20 3.95
CA ILE A 40 -3.11 10.23 4.00
C ILE A 40 -3.68 8.81 4.14
N LEU A 41 -4.67 8.60 5.00
CA LEU A 41 -5.29 7.29 5.22
C LEU A 41 -6.06 6.81 3.98
N ILE A 42 -6.79 7.71 3.30
CA ILE A 42 -7.47 7.39 2.05
C ILE A 42 -6.46 6.93 1.00
N TRP A 43 -5.33 7.62 0.88
CA TRP A 43 -4.26 7.24 -0.05
C TRP A 43 -3.64 5.89 0.28
N VAL A 44 -3.44 5.58 1.56
CA VAL A 44 -2.99 4.24 2.00
C VAL A 44 -3.96 3.17 1.50
N VAL A 45 -5.26 3.36 1.71
CA VAL A 45 -6.29 2.39 1.26
C VAL A 45 -6.31 2.24 -0.27
N VAL A 46 -6.15 3.33 -1.01
CA VAL A 46 -6.06 3.30 -2.48
C VAL A 46 -4.85 2.48 -2.93
N ILE A 47 -3.67 2.70 -2.33
CA ILE A 47 -2.44 1.98 -2.64
C ILE A 47 -2.61 0.49 -2.32
N LEU A 48 -3.15 0.15 -1.15
CA LEU A 48 -3.43 -1.22 -0.75
C LEU A 48 -4.31 -1.94 -1.78
N THR A 49 -5.43 -1.31 -2.14
CA THR A 49 -6.41 -1.89 -3.06
C THR A 49 -5.80 -2.07 -4.46
N PHE A 50 -4.98 -1.11 -4.89
CA PHE A 50 -4.28 -1.16 -6.17
C PHE A 50 -3.28 -2.31 -6.23
N PHE A 51 -2.38 -2.44 -5.26
CA PHE A 51 -1.38 -3.52 -5.26
C PHE A 51 -2.00 -4.89 -5.02
N TYR A 52 -3.05 -4.99 -4.19
CA TYR A 52 -3.77 -6.24 -3.99
C TYR A 52 -4.44 -6.70 -5.30
N SER A 53 -5.19 -5.80 -5.96
CA SER A 53 -5.83 -6.10 -7.24
C SER A 53 -4.80 -6.37 -8.36
N ALA A 54 -3.66 -5.67 -8.36
CA ALA A 54 -2.59 -5.93 -9.33
C ALA A 54 -1.91 -7.29 -9.13
N THR A 55 -1.86 -7.79 -7.90
CA THR A 55 -1.22 -9.07 -7.56
C THR A 55 -2.13 -10.26 -7.85
N TRP A 56 -3.37 -10.24 -7.35
CA TRP A 56 -4.28 -11.37 -7.40
C TRP A 56 -5.42 -11.19 -8.42
N GLY A 57 -5.75 -9.95 -8.77
CA GLY A 57 -6.89 -9.64 -9.61
C GLY A 57 -8.20 -10.10 -8.97
N ASP A 58 -8.97 -10.88 -9.73
CA ASP A 58 -10.27 -11.45 -9.32
C ASP A 58 -10.15 -12.97 -9.04
N ASP A 59 -8.92 -13.47 -8.93
CA ASP A 59 -8.65 -14.91 -8.86
C ASP A 59 -8.26 -15.30 -7.43
N SER A 60 -9.24 -15.28 -6.52
CA SER A 60 -9.05 -15.70 -5.11
C SER A 60 -8.51 -17.13 -4.98
N LYS A 61 -8.76 -17.97 -5.98
CA LYS A 61 -8.23 -19.34 -6.05
C LYS A 61 -6.72 -19.37 -6.29
N ALA A 62 -6.17 -18.41 -7.03
CA ALA A 62 -4.73 -18.31 -7.24
C ALA A 62 -4.01 -17.89 -5.95
N GLU A 63 -4.71 -17.19 -5.05
CA GLU A 63 -4.20 -16.77 -3.75
C GLU A 63 -4.10 -17.93 -2.74
N GLU A 64 -5.01 -18.90 -2.81
CA GLU A 64 -5.06 -20.06 -1.92
C GLU A 64 -4.24 -21.26 -2.39
N ASP A 65 -3.81 -21.25 -3.66
CA ASP A 65 -2.95 -22.27 -4.25
C ASP A 65 -1.58 -22.34 -3.57
N GLU A 66 -0.88 -23.47 -3.72
CA GLU A 66 0.44 -23.71 -3.10
C GLU A 66 1.45 -22.63 -3.50
N MET A 67 1.46 -22.24 -4.78
CA MET A 67 2.28 -21.12 -5.27
C MET A 67 1.87 -19.79 -4.63
N GLY A 68 0.58 -19.57 -4.42
CA GLY A 68 0.07 -18.35 -3.80
C GLY A 68 0.50 -18.21 -2.34
N GLN A 69 0.47 -19.31 -1.60
CA GLN A 69 0.98 -19.38 -0.23
C GLN A 69 2.50 -19.17 -0.14
N GLN A 70 3.26 -19.71 -1.09
CA GLN A 70 4.71 -19.47 -1.16
C GLN A 70 5.02 -17.99 -1.40
N ILE A 71 4.30 -17.33 -2.32
CA ILE A 71 4.45 -15.89 -2.57
C ILE A 71 4.16 -15.10 -1.30
N LYS A 72 3.08 -15.40 -0.57
CA LYS A 72 2.75 -14.75 0.71
C LYS A 72 3.85 -14.93 1.76
N ASN A 73 4.39 -16.13 1.90
CA ASN A 73 5.43 -16.40 2.90
C ASN A 73 6.75 -15.69 2.58
N ILE A 74 7.17 -15.71 1.31
CA ILE A 74 8.41 -15.04 0.87
C ILE A 74 8.26 -13.52 0.98
N SER A 75 7.15 -12.98 0.48
CA SER A 75 6.86 -11.55 0.58
C SER A 75 6.73 -11.09 2.03
N GLY A 76 6.12 -11.87 2.91
CA GLY A 76 6.05 -11.57 4.35
C GLY A 76 7.42 -11.45 4.99
N LYS A 77 8.35 -12.38 4.72
CA LYS A 77 9.72 -12.31 5.23
C LYS A 77 10.47 -11.09 4.73
N ILE A 78 10.40 -10.80 3.43
CA ILE A 78 11.09 -9.64 2.84
C ILE A 78 10.50 -8.34 3.40
N SER A 79 9.18 -8.24 3.46
CA SER A 79 8.46 -7.08 4.00
C SER A 79 8.83 -6.81 5.45
N TYR A 80 8.97 -7.85 6.26
CA TYR A 80 9.39 -7.75 7.64
C TYR A 80 10.79 -7.11 7.78
N TYR A 81 11.76 -7.56 6.99
CA TYR A 81 13.11 -6.97 7.03
C TYR A 81 13.14 -5.52 6.55
N ILE A 82 12.39 -5.21 5.48
CA ILE A 82 12.26 -3.82 4.98
C ILE A 82 11.61 -2.95 6.05
N LEU A 83 10.53 -3.42 6.69
CA LEU A 83 9.84 -2.70 7.75
C LEU A 83 10.75 -2.43 8.94
N ILE A 84 11.54 -3.41 9.38
CA ILE A 84 12.54 -3.21 10.45
C ILE A 84 13.51 -2.11 10.07
N ALA A 85 14.03 -2.10 8.84
CA ALA A 85 14.96 -1.07 8.41
C ALA A 85 14.30 0.32 8.45
N PHE A 86 13.06 0.45 7.98
CA PHE A 86 12.30 1.70 8.05
C PHE A 86 12.03 2.15 9.48
N LEU A 87 11.60 1.23 10.36
CA LEU A 87 11.37 1.54 11.76
C LEU A 87 12.65 1.97 12.47
N PHE A 88 13.79 1.38 12.12
CA PHE A 88 15.08 1.80 12.67
C PHE A 88 15.47 3.21 12.21
N VAL A 89 15.30 3.53 10.92
CA VAL A 89 15.55 4.87 10.38
C VAL A 89 14.62 5.89 11.02
N LEU A 90 13.33 5.58 11.10
CA LEU A 90 12.35 6.41 11.77
C LEU A 90 12.77 6.65 13.22
N TRP A 91 13.07 5.59 13.97
CA TRP A 91 13.48 5.72 15.37
C TRP A 91 14.72 6.59 15.53
N PHE A 92 15.70 6.43 14.65
CA PHE A 92 16.90 7.27 14.64
C PHE A 92 16.56 8.74 14.41
N VAL A 93 15.71 9.06 13.44
CA VAL A 93 15.25 10.43 13.18
C VAL A 93 14.51 11.00 14.38
N TYR A 94 13.58 10.23 14.97
CA TYR A 94 12.84 10.64 16.16
C TYR A 94 13.76 10.93 17.35
N SER A 95 14.78 10.10 17.56
CA SER A 95 15.75 10.30 18.65
C SER A 95 16.59 11.58 18.49
N GLN A 96 16.71 12.13 17.28
CA GLN A 96 17.49 13.34 17.03
C GLN A 96 16.63 14.62 17.12
N ILE A 97 15.30 14.50 17.08
CA ILE A 97 14.40 15.66 17.12
C ILE A 97 13.89 15.85 18.55
N ASN A 98 14.13 17.04 19.11
CA ASN A 98 13.88 17.36 20.51
C ASN A 98 12.47 17.94 20.75
N GLU A 99 11.49 17.48 19.98
CA GLU A 99 10.11 17.99 20.03
C GLU A 99 9.15 16.94 20.58
N SER A 100 8.49 17.29 21.68
CA SER A 100 7.52 16.46 22.40
C SER A 100 6.21 16.23 21.64
N ASP A 101 5.96 16.93 20.54
CA ASP A 101 4.68 16.94 19.82
C ASP A 101 4.67 16.07 18.53
N LEU A 102 5.82 15.50 18.14
CA LEU A 102 5.94 14.71 16.90
C LEU A 102 5.41 13.28 17.01
N GLY A 103 5.06 12.82 18.21
CA GLY A 103 4.70 11.43 18.47
C GLY A 103 3.56 10.90 17.59
N SER A 104 2.49 11.68 17.42
CA SER A 104 1.31 11.25 16.68
C SER A 104 1.56 11.08 15.17
N ILE A 105 2.26 12.03 14.55
CA ILE A 105 2.60 11.98 13.11
C ILE A 105 3.61 10.87 12.85
N PHE A 106 4.58 10.70 13.75
CA PHE A 106 5.58 9.66 13.66
C PHE A 106 4.97 8.26 13.71
N LEU A 107 4.05 8.01 14.64
CA LEU A 107 3.31 6.75 14.73
C LEU A 107 2.45 6.51 13.49
N LEU A 108 1.75 7.54 12.99
CA LEU A 108 0.96 7.45 11.76
C LEU A 108 1.85 7.06 10.57
N SER A 109 3.04 7.66 10.44
CA SER A 109 3.98 7.34 9.36
C SER A 109 4.47 5.90 9.43
N ALA A 110 4.84 5.42 10.63
CA ALA A 110 5.28 4.04 10.85
C ALA A 110 4.17 3.03 10.51
N PHE A 111 2.93 3.34 10.90
CA PHE A 111 1.77 2.54 10.59
C PHE A 111 1.53 2.46 9.07
N CYS A 112 1.51 3.61 8.38
CA CYS A 112 1.31 3.65 6.93
C CYS A 112 2.38 2.83 6.17
N ILE A 113 3.64 2.97 6.56
CA ILE A 113 4.75 2.22 5.96
C ILE A 113 4.58 0.71 6.17
N GLY A 114 4.26 0.28 7.39
CA GLY A 114 4.04 -1.14 7.70
C GLY A 114 2.92 -1.77 6.87
N VAL A 115 1.84 -1.03 6.67
CA VAL A 115 0.68 -1.48 5.90
C VAL A 115 0.98 -1.51 4.39
N ILE A 116 1.74 -0.55 3.87
CA ILE A 116 2.02 -0.43 2.43
C ILE A 116 3.13 -1.39 1.95
N ILE A 117 4.17 -1.66 2.75
CA ILE A 117 5.30 -2.48 2.32
C ILE A 117 4.86 -3.88 1.88
N PHE A 118 3.99 -4.52 2.65
CA PHE A 118 3.57 -5.90 2.40
C PHE A 118 3.00 -6.13 0.99
N PRO A 119 1.94 -5.42 0.56
CA PRO A 119 1.38 -5.62 -0.78
C PRO A 119 2.32 -5.19 -1.91
N ILE A 120 3.20 -4.20 -1.70
CA ILE A 120 4.22 -3.82 -2.69
C ILE A 120 5.20 -4.98 -2.92
N VAL A 121 5.75 -5.53 -1.85
CA VAL A 121 6.70 -6.64 -1.93
C VAL A 121 6.00 -7.88 -2.49
N GLN A 122 4.75 -8.13 -2.10
CA GLN A 122 3.94 -9.22 -2.61
C GLN A 122 3.75 -9.13 -4.13
N PHE A 123 3.46 -7.93 -4.64
CA PHE A 123 3.37 -7.67 -6.08
C PHE A 123 4.71 -7.94 -6.80
N MET A 124 5.83 -7.46 -6.24
CA MET A 124 7.16 -7.69 -6.82
C MET A 124 7.53 -9.18 -6.87
N VAL A 125 7.25 -9.92 -5.80
CA VAL A 125 7.53 -11.36 -5.71
C VAL A 125 6.64 -12.13 -6.68
N ALA A 126 5.35 -11.84 -6.74
CA ALA A 126 4.42 -12.49 -7.67
C ALA A 126 4.86 -12.33 -9.14
N ARG A 127 5.33 -11.13 -9.51
CA ARG A 127 5.85 -10.86 -10.86
C ARG A 127 7.12 -11.64 -11.20
N ARG A 128 7.91 -12.00 -10.18
CA ARG A 128 9.10 -12.84 -10.35
C ARG A 128 8.71 -14.30 -10.58
N PHE A 129 7.79 -14.83 -9.78
CA PHE A 129 7.28 -16.20 -9.91
C PHE A 129 6.54 -16.46 -11.22
N MET A 130 5.83 -15.48 -11.78
CA MET A 130 5.13 -15.64 -13.07
C MET A 130 6.02 -15.50 -14.31
N LYS A 131 7.31 -15.14 -14.14
CA LYS A 131 8.25 -14.93 -15.25
C LYS A 131 9.15 -16.14 -15.51
N ASP A 132 9.29 -17.01 -14.51
CA ASP A 132 9.97 -18.31 -14.61
C ASP A 132 8.96 -19.40 -15.02
#